data_AF-A0A6A6IXY7-F1
#
_entry.id   AF-A0A6A6IXY7-F1
#
_cell.length_a   1.000
_cell.length_b   1.000
_cell.length_c   1.000
_cell.angle_alpha   90.00
_cell.angle_beta   90.00
_cell.angle_gamma   90.00
#
_symmetry.space_group_name_H-M   'P 1'
#
loop_
_entity.id
_entity.type
_entity.pdbx_description
1 polymer ?
#
loop_
_entity_poly.entity_id
_entity_poly.type
_entity_poly.pdbx_seq_one_letter_code
_entity_poly.pdbx_strand_id
1 'polypeptide(L)'
;MGHHGDTYEQFYMPNLIKRDFQSIYFGTPSQEDLIWSIARMGLSRDKRAPTTLTDEQKLEVKHHPDLVRLREKRERYNKKLQRLGYHPVEAGTGTSEYAFYEKYKRKANSKANALRNKRLEQAIKDFHDSIDTIEIDRQLDGTNQQEILTPQITRQELRERANVARLMSKSMADFDDERALRMRIRFTQNLADLYAR
;
A
#
# COMPACT_ATOMS: atom_id res chain seq x y z
N MET A 1 -10.06 -27.66 40.61
CA MET A 1 -8.67 -27.82 40.16
C MET A 1 -8.70 -28.28 38.73
N GLY A 2 -8.67 -27.35 37.78
CA GLY A 2 -8.79 -27.64 36.35
C GLY A 2 -7.42 -27.87 35.73
N HIS A 3 -7.26 -28.96 35.00
CA HIS A 3 -6.05 -29.23 34.22
C HIS A 3 -5.89 -28.14 33.14
N HIS A 4 -4.82 -27.36 33.24
CA HIS A 4 -4.34 -26.57 32.11
C HIS A 4 -3.88 -27.54 31.02
N GLY A 5 -4.41 -27.40 29.80
CA GLY A 5 -4.08 -28.25 28.65
C GLY A 5 -2.59 -28.26 28.27
N ASP A 6 -1.80 -27.35 28.84
CA ASP A 6 -0.35 -27.24 28.62
C ASP A 6 0.46 -28.46 29.06
N THR A 7 0.01 -29.21 30.08
CA THR A 7 0.81 -30.35 30.61
C THR A 7 0.94 -31.48 29.59
N TYR A 8 -0.11 -31.77 28.82
CA TYR A 8 -0.05 -32.82 27.81
C TYR A 8 0.87 -32.45 26.65
N GLU A 9 0.80 -31.19 26.20
CA GLU A 9 1.62 -30.67 25.10
C GLU A 9 3.11 -30.62 25.46
N GLN A 10 3.45 -30.22 26.69
CA GLN A 10 4.84 -30.12 27.14
C GLN A 10 5.56 -31.47 27.26
N PHE A 11 4.88 -32.51 27.78
CA PHE A 11 5.52 -33.78 28.09
C PHE A 11 5.41 -34.83 26.97
N TYR A 12 4.34 -34.79 26.17
CA TYR A 12 4.07 -35.83 25.17
C TYR A 12 4.19 -35.35 23.73
N MET A 13 4.24 -34.04 23.49
CA MET A 13 4.44 -33.48 22.15
C MET A 13 5.51 -32.36 22.13
N PRO A 14 6.73 -32.60 22.66
CA PRO A 14 7.78 -31.58 22.73
C PRO A 14 8.24 -31.10 21.34
N ASN A 15 8.00 -31.90 20.30
CA ASN A 15 8.31 -31.59 18.91
C ASN A 15 7.06 -31.19 18.10
N LEU A 16 5.94 -30.84 18.74
CA LEU A 16 4.82 -30.29 17.99
C LEU A 16 5.26 -28.96 17.39
N ILE A 17 5.48 -28.95 16.09
CA ILE A 17 5.65 -27.73 15.31
C ILE A 17 4.29 -27.01 15.36
N LYS A 18 4.05 -26.25 16.44
CA LYS A 18 2.82 -25.46 16.64
C LYS A 18 2.62 -24.45 15.51
N ARG A 19 3.70 -24.07 14.82
CA ARG A 19 3.68 -23.15 13.70
C ARG A 19 3.89 -23.89 12.39
N ASP A 20 2.78 -24.08 11.70
CA ASP A 20 2.74 -23.96 10.26
C ASP A 20 3.46 -25.08 9.49
N PHE A 21 3.25 -26.32 9.95
CA PHE A 21 3.76 -27.52 9.29
C PHE A 21 3.43 -27.57 7.79
N GLN A 22 2.25 -27.09 7.41
CA GLN A 22 1.85 -27.03 6.00
C GLN A 22 2.74 -26.10 5.18
N SER A 23 3.11 -24.91 5.71
CA SER A 23 3.96 -23.98 4.98
C SER A 23 5.38 -24.51 4.80
N ILE A 24 5.92 -25.15 5.83
CA ILE A 24 7.23 -25.82 5.79
C ILE A 24 7.21 -26.99 4.79
N TYR A 25 6.17 -27.82 4.82
CA TYR A 25 6.05 -29.00 3.95
C TYR A 25 5.87 -28.62 2.47
N PHE A 26 5.06 -27.61 2.18
CA PHE A 26 4.76 -27.17 0.81
C PHE A 26 5.71 -26.08 0.29
N GLY A 27 6.65 -25.60 1.11
CA GLY A 27 7.53 -24.49 0.78
C GLY A 27 6.79 -23.17 0.51
N THR A 28 5.60 -23.02 1.08
CA THR A 28 4.78 -21.80 0.94
C THR A 28 5.15 -20.78 2.02
N PRO A 29 4.87 -19.48 1.81
CA PRO A 29 5.04 -18.49 2.86
C PRO A 29 4.23 -18.87 4.10
N SER A 30 4.67 -18.41 5.27
CA SER A 30 4.00 -18.76 6.51
C SER A 30 2.56 -18.27 6.54
N GLN A 31 1.66 -18.96 7.23
CA GLN A 31 0.27 -18.56 7.43
C GLN A 31 0.19 -17.16 8.07
N GLU A 32 1.10 -16.83 8.99
CA GLU A 32 1.19 -15.47 9.56
C GLU A 32 1.56 -14.43 8.49
N ASP A 33 2.56 -14.73 7.64
CA ASP A 33 2.94 -13.85 6.52
C ASP A 33 1.82 -13.74 5.49
N LEU A 34 1.07 -14.82 5.24
CA LEU A 34 -0.08 -14.84 4.35
C LEU A 34 -1.21 -13.97 4.91
N ILE A 35 -1.53 -14.10 6.20
CA ILE A 35 -2.52 -13.26 6.89
C ILE A 35 -2.09 -11.80 6.85
N TRP A 36 -0.82 -11.50 7.15
CA TRP A 36 -0.27 -10.14 7.04
C TRP A 36 -0.33 -9.58 5.63
N SER A 37 -0.03 -10.41 4.63
CA SER A 37 -0.09 -10.03 3.22
C SER A 37 -1.52 -9.76 2.77
N ILE A 38 -2.46 -10.64 3.13
CA ILE A 38 -3.88 -10.47 2.83
C ILE A 38 -4.44 -9.25 3.55
N ALA A 39 -4.08 -9.03 4.82
CA ALA A 39 -4.48 -7.85 5.59
C ALA A 39 -3.95 -6.57 4.94
N ARG A 40 -2.67 -6.50 4.58
CA ARG A 40 -2.09 -5.35 3.84
C ARG A 40 -2.73 -5.13 2.47
N MET A 41 -3.07 -6.21 1.76
CA MET A 41 -3.83 -6.11 0.50
C MET A 41 -5.25 -5.60 0.75
N GLY A 42 -5.88 -5.98 1.86
CA GLY A 42 -7.17 -5.47 2.32
C GLY A 42 -7.12 -3.97 2.59
N LEU A 43 -6.10 -3.50 3.33
CA LEU A 43 -5.82 -2.07 3.54
C LEU A 43 -5.75 -1.29 2.21
N SER A 44 -5.18 -1.92 1.17
CA SER A 44 -5.01 -1.29 -0.15
C SER A 44 -6.25 -1.37 -1.05
N ARG A 45 -7.28 -2.14 -0.65
CA ARG A 45 -8.47 -2.42 -1.49
C ARG A 45 -9.69 -1.61 -1.11
N ASP A 46 -9.76 -1.10 0.12
CA ASP A 46 -10.87 -0.22 0.49
C ASP A 46 -10.77 1.09 -0.30
N LYS A 47 -11.77 1.32 -1.17
CA LYS A 47 -11.87 2.53 -1.98
C LYS A 47 -12.05 3.80 -1.13
N ARG A 48 -12.41 3.66 0.15
CA ARG A 48 -12.58 4.75 1.10
C ARG A 48 -11.28 5.19 1.75
N ALA A 49 -10.23 4.37 1.66
CA ALA A 49 -8.93 4.70 2.22
C ALA A 49 -8.37 6.00 1.59
N PRO A 50 -7.83 6.94 2.39
CA PRO A 50 -7.31 8.19 1.87
C PRO A 50 -6.18 7.98 0.85
N THR A 51 -6.39 8.40 -0.40
CA THR A 51 -5.34 8.33 -1.44
C THR A 51 -4.54 9.62 -1.55
N THR A 52 -5.11 10.74 -1.07
CA THR A 52 -4.47 12.05 -1.07
C THR A 52 -4.76 12.78 0.23
N LEU A 53 -3.86 13.70 0.62
CA LEU A 53 -4.06 14.55 1.78
C LEU A 53 -5.21 15.53 1.56
N THR A 54 -5.96 15.83 2.62
CA THR A 54 -6.91 16.93 2.64
C THR A 54 -6.18 18.28 2.57
N ASP A 55 -6.89 19.35 2.24
CA ASP A 55 -6.27 20.68 2.13
C ASP A 55 -5.75 21.20 3.47
N GLU A 56 -6.41 20.86 4.57
CA GLU A 56 -5.93 21.13 5.93
C GLU A 56 -4.62 20.41 6.24
N GLN A 57 -4.53 19.12 5.91
CA GLN A 57 -3.30 18.33 6.08
C GLN A 57 -2.16 18.84 5.18
N LYS A 58 -2.46 19.31 3.96
CA LYS A 58 -1.47 19.96 3.09
C LYS A 58 -0.97 21.27 3.72
N LEU A 59 -1.87 22.03 4.34
CA LEU A 59 -1.54 23.27 5.03
C LEU A 59 -0.61 23.00 6.22
N GLU A 60 -0.92 21.99 7.03
CA GLU A 60 -0.08 21.53 8.15
C GLU A 60 1.35 21.21 7.68
N VAL A 61 1.50 20.43 6.61
CA VAL A 61 2.80 20.10 6.02
C VAL A 61 3.52 21.36 5.51
N LYS A 62 2.78 22.31 4.93
CA LYS A 62 3.34 23.56 4.39
C LYS A 62 3.93 24.46 5.48
N HIS A 63 3.32 24.49 6.67
CA HIS A 63 3.74 25.30 7.82
C HIS A 63 4.71 24.60 8.76
N HIS A 64 5.10 23.36 8.47
CA HIS A 64 6.05 22.62 9.29
C HIS A 64 7.36 23.42 9.51
N PRO A 65 7.84 23.57 10.76
CA PRO A 65 8.91 24.51 11.12
C PRO A 65 10.22 24.25 10.35
N ASP A 66 10.61 22.99 10.18
CA ASP A 66 11.79 22.64 9.38
C ASP A 66 11.69 23.10 7.92
N LEU A 67 10.51 22.99 7.33
CA LEU A 67 10.29 23.34 5.93
C LEU A 67 10.32 24.86 5.75
N VAL A 68 9.73 25.59 6.70
CA VAL A 68 9.80 27.06 6.76
C VAL A 68 11.26 27.51 6.87
N ARG A 69 12.04 26.95 7.79
CA ARG A 69 13.48 27.25 7.94
C ARG A 69 14.28 27.00 6.66
N LEU A 70 14.01 25.91 5.93
CA LEU A 70 14.67 25.61 4.66
C LEU A 70 14.29 26.60 3.56
N ARG A 71 13.01 27.01 3.50
CA ARG A 71 12.52 28.03 2.57
C ARG A 71 13.12 29.40 2.86
N GLU A 72 13.22 29.80 4.12
CA GLU A 72 13.88 31.03 4.53
C GLU A 72 15.35 31.05 4.13
N LYS A 73 16.08 29.94 4.34
CA LYS A 73 17.47 29.82 3.88
C LYS A 73 17.56 29.98 2.36
N ARG A 74 16.73 29.28 1.60
CA ARG A 74 16.65 29.42 0.14
C ARG A 74 16.41 30.88 -0.26
N GLU A 75 15.47 31.55 0.40
CA GLU A 75 15.11 32.93 0.12
C GLU A 75 16.24 33.92 0.44
N ARG A 76 17.02 33.67 1.49
CA ARG A 76 18.22 34.47 1.81
C ARG A 76 19.23 34.42 0.67
N TYR A 77 19.49 33.25 0.09
CA TYR A 77 20.42 33.13 -1.04
C TYR A 77 19.84 33.69 -2.34
N ASN A 78 18.53 33.56 -2.55
CA ASN A 78 17.82 34.23 -3.65
C ASN A 78 18.04 35.76 -3.60
N LYS A 79 17.78 36.38 -2.44
CA LYS A 79 18.02 37.81 -2.23
C LYS A 79 19.49 38.21 -2.40
N LYS A 80 20.45 37.35 -2.00
CA LYS A 80 21.87 37.61 -2.25
C LYS A 80 22.20 37.60 -3.74
N LEU A 81 21.69 36.63 -4.49
CA LEU A 81 21.88 36.55 -5.95
C LEU A 81 21.29 37.77 -6.66
N GLN A 82 20.10 38.21 -6.25
CA GLN A 82 19.48 39.43 -6.77
C GLN A 82 20.34 40.68 -6.49
N ARG A 83 20.89 40.81 -5.26
CA ARG A 83 21.80 41.92 -4.91
C ARG A 83 23.11 41.91 -5.71
N LEU A 84 23.57 40.74 -6.15
CA LEU A 84 24.73 40.60 -7.02
C LEU A 84 24.40 40.91 -8.50
N GLY A 85 23.16 41.25 -8.82
CA GLY A 85 22.72 41.60 -10.18
C GLY A 85 22.27 40.40 -11.03
N TYR A 86 22.16 39.20 -10.45
CA TYR A 86 21.70 38.02 -11.18
C TYR A 86 20.17 37.99 -11.29
N HIS A 87 19.67 38.58 -12.37
CA HIS A 87 18.26 38.56 -12.77
C HIS A 87 18.16 38.00 -14.20
N PRO A 88 17.66 36.77 -14.43
CA PRO A 88 17.05 35.82 -13.48
C PRO A 88 18.07 35.12 -12.55
N VAL A 89 17.60 34.46 -11.48
CA VAL A 89 18.44 33.72 -10.50
C VAL A 89 19.33 32.68 -11.18
N GLU A 90 18.85 32.10 -12.28
CA GLU A 90 19.57 31.13 -13.11
C GLU A 90 20.82 31.73 -13.78
N ALA A 91 20.88 33.05 -13.98
CA ALA A 91 22.09 33.74 -14.45
C ALA A 91 23.26 33.63 -13.44
N GLY A 92 22.97 33.33 -12.17
CA GLY A 92 23.97 33.04 -11.15
C GLY A 92 24.57 31.64 -11.23
N THR A 93 24.22 30.82 -12.22
CA THR A 93 24.75 29.45 -12.37
C THR A 93 26.27 29.46 -12.43
N GLY A 94 26.90 28.63 -11.60
CA GLY A 94 28.37 28.59 -11.44
C GLY A 94 28.89 29.39 -10.24
N THR A 95 28.09 30.26 -9.63
CA THR A 95 28.46 30.95 -8.39
C THR A 95 28.27 30.08 -7.15
N SER A 96 29.00 30.40 -6.08
CA SER A 96 28.86 29.71 -4.80
C SER A 96 27.46 29.90 -4.20
N GLU A 97 26.89 31.09 -4.36
CA GLU A 97 25.59 31.52 -3.89
C GLU A 97 24.47 30.74 -4.55
N TYR A 98 24.58 30.51 -5.86
CA TYR A 98 23.67 29.66 -6.62
C TYR A 98 23.73 28.20 -6.17
N ALA A 99 24.94 27.67 -5.91
CA ALA A 99 25.08 26.32 -5.37
C ALA A 99 24.39 26.16 -4.00
N PHE A 100 24.49 27.18 -3.12
CA PHE A 100 23.74 27.18 -1.86
C PHE A 100 22.23 27.29 -2.07
N TYR A 101 21.77 28.17 -2.97
CA TYR A 101 20.36 28.30 -3.32
C TYR A 101 19.77 26.95 -3.79
N GLU A 102 20.42 26.30 -4.75
CA GLU A 102 20.01 24.99 -5.28
C GLU A 102 20.04 23.91 -4.19
N LYS A 103 21.07 23.88 -3.35
CA LYS A 103 21.14 22.97 -2.20
C LYS A 103 19.93 23.11 -1.28
N TYR A 104 19.55 24.33 -0.91
CA TYR A 104 18.41 24.56 -0.02
C TYR A 104 17.06 24.34 -0.71
N LYS A 105 16.94 24.64 -2.00
CA LYS A 105 15.77 24.28 -2.83
C LYS A 105 15.55 22.76 -2.85
N ARG A 106 16.59 21.98 -3.15
CA ARG A 106 16.53 20.51 -3.15
C ARG A 106 16.18 19.95 -1.78
N LYS A 107 16.82 20.45 -0.72
CA LYS A 107 16.49 20.06 0.67
C LYS A 107 15.04 20.37 1.04
N ALA A 108 14.53 21.55 0.68
CA ALA A 108 13.14 21.91 0.94
C ALA A 108 12.16 20.98 0.20
N ASN A 109 12.42 20.68 -1.07
CA ASN A 109 11.56 19.78 -1.86
C ASN A 109 11.57 18.36 -1.32
N SER A 110 12.76 17.81 -1.01
CA SER A 110 12.90 16.48 -0.42
C SER A 110 12.18 16.38 0.92
N LYS A 111 12.37 17.36 1.81
CA LYS A 111 11.68 17.39 3.12
C LYS A 111 10.17 17.55 2.96
N ALA A 112 9.69 18.37 2.04
CA ALA A 112 8.26 18.53 1.76
C ALA A 112 7.63 17.19 1.31
N ASN A 113 8.29 16.48 0.40
CA ASN A 113 7.83 15.18 -0.07
C ASN A 113 7.83 14.14 1.07
N ALA A 114 8.91 14.09 1.86
CA ALA A 114 8.99 13.18 3.00
C ALA A 114 7.87 13.44 4.04
N LEU A 115 7.61 14.71 4.37
CA LEU A 115 6.52 15.08 5.29
C LEU A 115 5.15 14.74 4.71
N ARG A 116 4.93 14.99 3.42
CA ARG A 116 3.68 14.64 2.73
C ARG A 116 3.44 13.13 2.77
N ASN A 117 4.45 12.34 2.44
CA ASN A 117 4.34 10.88 2.42
C ASN A 117 4.08 10.34 3.83
N LYS A 118 4.84 10.82 4.83
CA LYS A 118 4.62 10.44 6.23
C LYS A 118 3.21 10.80 6.72
N ARG A 119 2.70 11.97 6.36
CA ARG A 119 1.35 12.39 6.77
C ARG A 119 0.28 11.54 6.09
N LEU A 120 0.48 11.16 4.83
CA LEU A 120 -0.45 10.32 4.08
C LEU A 120 -0.46 8.90 4.66
N GLU A 121 0.71 8.33 4.93
CA GLU A 121 0.85 7.02 5.57
C GLU A 121 0.17 7.00 6.94
N GLN A 122 0.32 8.07 7.73
CA GLN A 122 -0.38 8.22 9.00
C GLN A 122 -1.91 8.28 8.79
N ALA A 123 -2.39 9.07 7.83
CA ALA A 123 -3.84 9.17 7.57
C ALA A 123 -4.45 7.83 7.10
N ILE A 124 -3.72 7.07 6.29
CA ILE A 124 -4.11 5.71 5.89
C ILE A 124 -4.17 4.81 7.11
N LYS A 125 -3.13 4.84 7.96
CA LYS A 125 -3.10 4.04 9.18
C LYS A 125 -4.25 4.40 10.12
N ASP A 126 -4.46 5.68 10.40
CA ASP A 126 -5.54 6.17 11.27
C ASP A 126 -6.92 5.75 10.74
N PHE A 127 -7.10 5.74 9.41
CA PHE A 127 -8.31 5.22 8.77
C PHE A 127 -8.50 3.73 9.06
N HIS A 128 -7.50 2.89 8.83
CA HIS A 128 -7.62 1.45 9.06
C HIS A 128 -7.71 1.07 10.54
N ASP A 129 -7.07 1.83 11.42
CA ASP A 129 -7.17 1.63 12.86
C ASP A 129 -8.57 1.97 13.40
N SER A 130 -9.34 2.84 12.71
CA SER A 130 -10.66 3.31 13.17
C SER A 130 -11.85 2.73 12.39
N ILE A 131 -11.68 2.31 11.13
CA ILE A 131 -12.79 1.89 10.27
C ILE A 131 -13.56 0.70 10.85
N ASP A 132 -12.84 -0.29 11.41
CA ASP A 132 -13.46 -1.47 12.01
C ASP A 132 -14.39 -1.09 13.17
N THR A 133 -13.95 -0.17 14.03
CA THR A 133 -14.78 0.32 15.14
C THR A 133 -16.01 1.10 14.67
N ILE A 134 -15.84 1.97 13.66
CA ILE A 134 -16.93 2.75 13.07
C ILE A 134 -17.94 1.82 12.39
N GLU A 135 -17.49 0.73 11.76
CA GLU A 135 -18.37 -0.25 11.13
C GLU A 135 -19.17 -1.06 12.15
N ILE A 136 -18.55 -1.47 13.25
CA ILE A 136 -19.23 -2.15 14.36
C ILE A 136 -20.32 -1.25 14.95
N ASP A 137 -19.99 0.01 15.25
CA ASP A 137 -20.96 0.96 15.81
C ASP A 137 -22.15 1.18 14.86
N ARG A 138 -21.89 1.34 13.55
CA ARG A 138 -22.95 1.48 12.54
C ARG A 138 -23.86 0.27 12.42
N GLN A 139 -23.31 -0.94 12.61
CA GLN A 139 -24.09 -2.19 12.61
C GLN A 139 -24.97 -2.28 13.85
N LEU A 140 -24.44 -1.90 15.02
CA LEU A 140 -25.20 -1.85 16.27
C LEU A 140 -26.36 -0.84 16.20
N ASP A 141 -26.15 0.29 15.51
CA ASP A 141 -27.16 1.32 15.26
C ASP A 141 -28.23 0.89 14.23
N GLY A 142 -28.13 -0.31 13.64
CA GLY A 142 -29.11 -0.87 12.71
C GLY A 142 -29.06 -0.30 11.29
N THR A 143 -28.09 0.57 10.98
CA THR A 143 -27.81 1.10 9.64
C THR A 143 -27.06 0.07 8.77
N ASN A 144 -27.74 -1.02 8.43
CA ASN A 144 -27.19 -2.04 7.53
C ASN A 144 -27.14 -1.53 6.08
N GLN A 145 -26.03 -0.93 5.67
CA GLN A 145 -25.68 -0.81 4.26
C GLN A 145 -24.94 -2.08 3.82
N GLN A 146 -25.70 -3.10 3.43
CA GLN A 146 -25.19 -4.31 2.76
C GLN A 146 -24.48 -4.02 1.40
N GLU A 147 -24.46 -2.76 0.95
CA GLU A 147 -23.88 -2.34 -0.33
C GLU A 147 -22.34 -2.35 -0.39
N ILE A 148 -21.62 -2.45 0.74
CA ILE A 148 -20.22 -2.01 0.79
C ILE A 148 -19.21 -3.17 0.78
N LEU A 149 -19.56 -4.33 1.33
CA LEU A 149 -18.64 -5.46 1.47
C LEU A 149 -18.60 -6.38 0.24
N THR A 150 -19.54 -6.23 -0.70
CA THR A 150 -19.41 -6.86 -2.01
C THR A 150 -18.39 -6.05 -2.80
N PRO A 151 -17.18 -6.58 -3.08
CA PRO A 151 -16.33 -5.94 -4.08
C PRO A 151 -17.19 -5.82 -5.32
N GLN A 152 -17.47 -4.58 -5.77
CA GLN A 152 -18.16 -4.36 -7.03
C GLN A 152 -17.47 -5.26 -8.03
N ILE A 153 -18.21 -6.25 -8.54
CA ILE A 153 -17.71 -7.25 -9.47
C ILE A 153 -16.98 -6.44 -10.51
N THR A 154 -15.64 -6.47 -10.48
CA THR A 154 -14.85 -5.71 -11.43
C THR A 154 -15.24 -6.34 -12.76
N ARG A 155 -16.12 -5.66 -13.52
CA ARG A 155 -16.35 -6.00 -14.91
C ARG A 155 -14.96 -5.90 -15.50
N GLN A 156 -14.36 -7.06 -15.72
CA GLN A 156 -13.01 -7.08 -16.23
C GLN A 156 -13.13 -6.45 -17.61
N GLU A 157 -12.59 -5.24 -17.73
CA GLU A 157 -12.77 -4.40 -18.93
C GLU A 157 -12.30 -5.13 -20.18
N LEU A 158 -11.36 -6.07 -20.00
CA LEU A 158 -10.83 -6.96 -21.01
C LEU A 158 -11.40 -8.38 -20.85
N ARG A 159 -11.97 -8.88 -21.95
CA ARG A 159 -12.53 -10.24 -22.06
C ARG A 159 -11.50 -11.32 -21.74
N GLU A 160 -10.26 -11.11 -22.13
CA GLU A 160 -9.14 -12.03 -21.94
C GLU A 160 -8.85 -12.19 -20.45
N ARG A 161 -8.82 -11.09 -19.70
CA ARG A 161 -8.64 -11.10 -18.24
C ARG A 161 -9.79 -11.86 -17.56
N ALA A 162 -11.03 -11.63 -18.01
CA ALA A 162 -12.22 -12.30 -17.46
C ALA A 162 -12.13 -13.82 -17.61
N ASN A 163 -11.67 -14.28 -18.77
CA ASN A 163 -11.47 -15.68 -19.07
C ASN A 163 -10.34 -16.29 -18.22
N VAL A 164 -9.22 -15.59 -18.06
CA VAL A 164 -8.10 -16.02 -17.20
C VAL A 164 -8.59 -16.21 -15.75
N ALA A 165 -9.27 -15.21 -15.18
CA ALA A 165 -9.78 -15.30 -13.81
C ALA A 165 -10.80 -16.43 -13.62
N ARG A 166 -11.71 -16.62 -14.59
CA ARG A 166 -12.69 -17.72 -14.57
C ARG A 166 -12.03 -19.10 -14.70
N LEU A 167 -10.90 -19.20 -15.39
CA LEU A 167 -10.14 -20.44 -15.50
C LEU A 167 -9.33 -20.72 -14.23
N MET A 168 -8.79 -19.69 -13.56
CA MET A 168 -8.07 -19.83 -12.29
C MET A 168 -8.98 -20.20 -11.12
N SER A 169 -10.26 -19.79 -11.14
CA SER A 169 -11.22 -20.12 -10.09
C SER A 169 -11.72 -21.56 -10.14
N LYS A 170 -11.39 -22.31 -11.19
CA LYS A 170 -11.72 -23.73 -11.32
C LYS A 170 -10.54 -24.57 -10.85
N SER A 171 -10.79 -25.48 -9.91
CA SER A 171 -9.79 -26.47 -9.51
C SER A 171 -9.50 -27.42 -10.68
N MET A 172 -8.23 -27.55 -11.04
CA MET A 172 -7.79 -28.49 -12.09
C MET A 172 -7.90 -29.96 -11.63
N ALA A 173 -8.08 -30.20 -10.33
CA ALA A 173 -8.24 -31.55 -9.77
C ALA A 173 -9.63 -32.16 -10.08
N ASP A 174 -10.61 -31.35 -10.48
CA ASP A 174 -11.98 -31.79 -10.74
C ASP A 174 -12.19 -32.29 -12.20
N PHE A 175 -11.11 -32.38 -12.98
CA PHE A 175 -11.17 -32.67 -14.41
C PHE A 175 -10.20 -33.78 -14.83
N ASP A 176 -10.67 -34.67 -15.71
CA ASP A 176 -9.84 -35.68 -16.36
C ASP A 176 -8.68 -35.03 -17.16
N ASP A 177 -7.57 -35.76 -17.32
CA ASP A 177 -6.31 -35.27 -17.90
C ASP A 177 -6.48 -34.52 -19.24
N GLU A 178 -7.34 -35.04 -20.12
CA GLU A 178 -7.58 -34.45 -21.43
C GLU A 178 -8.35 -33.11 -21.35
N ARG A 179 -9.25 -32.98 -20.36
CA ARG A 179 -9.98 -31.74 -20.07
C ARG A 179 -9.06 -30.73 -19.37
N ALA A 180 -8.22 -31.18 -18.45
CA ALA A 180 -7.21 -30.35 -17.81
C ALA A 180 -6.22 -29.76 -18.84
N LEU A 181 -5.74 -30.58 -19.79
CA LEU A 181 -4.85 -30.13 -20.87
C LEU A 181 -5.51 -29.05 -21.75
N ARG A 182 -6.76 -29.26 -22.18
CA ARG A 182 -7.53 -28.26 -22.95
C ARG A 182 -7.78 -26.97 -22.19
N MET A 183 -7.91 -27.03 -20.86
CA MET A 183 -8.03 -25.82 -20.04
C MET A 183 -6.69 -25.09 -19.92
N ARG A 184 -5.57 -25.81 -19.75
CA ARG A 184 -4.23 -25.21 -19.74
C ARG A 184 -3.89 -24.50 -21.05
N ILE A 185 -4.20 -25.10 -22.20
CA ILE A 185 -3.99 -24.48 -23.52
C ILE A 185 -4.81 -23.19 -23.65
N ARG A 186 -6.09 -23.22 -23.26
CA ARG A 186 -6.94 -22.02 -23.30
C ARG A 186 -6.44 -20.93 -22.34
N PHE A 187 -5.95 -21.32 -21.17
CA PHE A 187 -5.39 -20.39 -20.20
C PHE A 187 -4.14 -19.69 -20.76
N THR A 188 -3.20 -20.44 -21.35
CA THR A 188 -1.97 -19.86 -21.92
C THR A 188 -2.27 -18.97 -23.12
N GLN A 189 -3.24 -19.33 -23.97
CA GLN A 189 -3.68 -18.48 -25.09
C GLN A 189 -4.29 -17.16 -24.61
N ASN A 190 -5.22 -17.20 -23.65
CA ASN A 190 -5.82 -15.97 -23.11
C ASN A 190 -4.79 -15.09 -22.38
N LEU A 191 -3.75 -15.68 -21.76
CA LEU A 191 -2.64 -14.91 -21.21
C LEU A 191 -1.80 -14.26 -22.30
N ALA A 192 -1.43 -15.00 -23.36
CA ALA A 192 -0.65 -14.46 -24.47
C ALA A 192 -1.38 -13.29 -25.14
N ASP A 193 -2.68 -13.42 -25.38
CA ASP A 193 -3.52 -12.37 -25.97
C ASP A 193 -3.66 -11.13 -25.08
N LEU A 194 -3.61 -11.32 -23.75
CA LEU A 194 -3.64 -10.22 -22.78
C LEU A 194 -2.33 -9.42 -22.79
N TYR A 195 -1.18 -10.07 -22.99
CA TYR A 195 0.14 -9.41 -23.07
C TYR A 195 0.45 -8.81 -24.45
N ALA A 196 -0.27 -9.21 -25.49
CA ALA A 196 -0.07 -8.71 -26.85
C ALA A 196 -0.86 -7.42 -27.16
N ARG A 197 -1.66 -6.93 -26.21
CA ARG A 197 -2.34 -5.61 -26.26
C ARG A 197 -1.57 -4.58 -25.45
#